data_AF-A0A1I5HR17-F1
#
_entry.id   AF-A0A1I5HR17-F1
#
_cell.length_a   1.000
_cell.length_b   1.000
_cell.length_c   1.000
_cell.angle_alpha   90.00
_cell.angle_beta   90.00
_cell.angle_gamma   90.00
#
_symmetry.space_group_name_H-M   'P 1'
#
loop_
_entity.id
_entity.type
_entity.pdbx_description
1 polymer ?
#
loop_
_entity_poly.entity_id
_entity_poly.type
_entity_poly.pdbx_seq_one_letter_code
_entity_poly.pdbx_strand_id
1 'polypeptide(L)'
;MIHHELGQWPLVISVSSGLQTLEDMQVFTEDWNRWLDRGEPFASLRVFADADALVHPEGSAQSAKQWLQARGADIRRHMMGMASVVPPDQYEKIRKMNVEKLFGVPADTFARTDEAIAWLGERVLAPRGLALDAAAVNAAIAAARAAAATT
;
A
#
# COMPACT_ATOMS: atom_id res chain seq x y z
N MET A 1 7.93 -9.35 6.99
CA MET A 1 8.18 -9.49 5.53
C MET A 1 7.17 -8.70 4.71
N ILE A 2 7.60 -8.18 3.56
CA ILE A 2 6.76 -7.46 2.59
C ILE A 2 7.00 -8.03 1.19
N HIS A 3 5.94 -8.43 0.50
CA HIS A 3 5.97 -8.91 -0.89
C HIS A 3 5.23 -7.96 -1.83
N HIS A 4 5.75 -7.77 -3.04
CA HIS A 4 5.20 -6.84 -4.03
C HIS A 4 4.79 -7.55 -5.32
N GLU A 5 3.57 -7.30 -5.78
CA GLU A 5 3.07 -7.73 -7.09
C GLU A 5 2.90 -6.51 -8.00
N LEU A 6 3.66 -6.49 -9.10
CA LEU A 6 3.68 -5.40 -10.08
C LEU A 6 3.02 -5.78 -11.41
N GLY A 7 2.54 -7.01 -11.56
CA GLY A 7 1.90 -7.50 -12.79
C GLY A 7 0.57 -6.81 -13.14
N GLN A 8 0.02 -6.03 -12.20
CA GLN A 8 -1.23 -5.27 -12.36
C GLN A 8 -0.98 -3.77 -12.58
N TRP A 9 0.24 -3.35 -12.96
CA TRP A 9 0.57 -1.95 -13.23
C TRP A 9 -0.49 -1.29 -14.13
N PRO A 10 -1.03 -0.11 -13.76
CA PRO A 10 -0.51 0.86 -12.78
C PRO A 10 -0.96 0.63 -11.32
N LEU A 11 -1.49 -0.54 -10.95
CA LEU A 11 -1.71 -0.91 -9.55
C LEU A 11 -0.52 -1.70 -8.99
N VAL A 12 0.09 -1.15 -7.93
CA VAL A 12 1.08 -1.85 -7.11
C VAL A 12 0.39 -2.48 -5.91
N ILE A 13 0.55 -3.80 -5.76
CA ILE A 13 0.00 -4.55 -4.62
C ILE A 13 1.14 -4.91 -3.69
N SER A 14 1.02 -4.57 -2.41
CA SER A 14 2.00 -4.92 -1.37
C SER A 14 1.29 -5.73 -0.29
N VAL A 15 1.81 -6.92 0.03
CA VAL A 15 1.31 -7.74 1.14
C VAL A 15 2.37 -7.81 2.22
N SER A 16 2.00 -7.46 3.45
CA SER A 16 2.90 -7.48 4.61
C SER A 16 2.40 -8.50 5.63
N SER A 17 3.31 -9.34 6.12
CA SER A 17 3.05 -10.37 7.14
C SER A 17 4.14 -10.35 8.22
N GLY A 18 3.74 -10.65 9.45
CA GLY A 18 4.59 -10.71 10.63
C GLY A 18 5.24 -9.38 11.00
N LEU A 19 6.09 -9.41 12.02
CA LEU A 19 6.86 -8.23 12.44
C LEU A 19 7.80 -7.79 11.31
N GLN A 20 7.86 -6.47 11.09
CA GLN A 20 8.81 -5.89 10.15
C GLN A 20 10.07 -5.46 10.90
N THR A 21 11.22 -5.75 10.32
CA THR A 21 12.50 -5.23 10.77
C THR A 21 12.74 -3.83 10.20
N LEU A 22 13.75 -3.12 10.71
CA LEU A 22 14.15 -1.84 10.14
C LEU A 22 14.66 -2.01 8.69
N GLU A 23 15.32 -3.13 8.40
CA GLU A 23 15.81 -3.49 7.06
C GLU A 23 14.64 -3.70 6.10
N ASP A 24 13.59 -4.43 6.50
CA ASP A 24 12.37 -4.58 5.68
C ASP A 24 11.77 -3.22 5.31
N MET A 25 11.72 -2.29 6.25
CA MET A 25 11.21 -0.94 6.03
C MET A 25 12.10 -0.11 5.09
N GLN A 26 13.41 -0.32 5.12
CA GLN A 26 14.36 0.33 4.21
C GLN A 26 14.19 -0.21 2.79
N VAL A 27 14.16 -1.53 2.61
CA VAL A 27 13.91 -2.18 1.31
C VAL A 27 12.58 -1.70 0.71
N PHE A 28 11.52 -1.67 1.52
CA PHE A 28 10.22 -1.17 1.07
C PHE A 28 10.29 0.30 0.64
N THR A 29 11.04 1.13 1.36
CA THR A 29 11.25 2.54 0.98
C THR A 29 12.00 2.67 -0.34
N GLU A 30 13.00 1.81 -0.59
CA GLU A 30 13.72 1.74 -1.86
C GLU A 30 12.81 1.31 -3.02
N ASP A 31 11.93 0.33 -2.81
CA ASP A 31 10.96 -0.09 -3.82
C ASP A 31 9.97 1.03 -4.18
N TRP A 32 9.49 1.77 -3.18
CA TRP A 32 8.70 2.98 -3.42
C TRP A 32 9.45 4.02 -4.23
N ASN A 33 10.73 4.25 -3.92
CA ASN A 33 11.57 5.17 -4.70
C ASN A 33 11.65 4.71 -6.15
N ARG A 34 11.89 3.42 -6.40
CA ARG A 34 11.93 2.86 -7.77
C ARG A 34 10.62 3.08 -8.51
N TRP A 35 9.46 2.90 -7.86
CA TRP A 35 8.17 3.14 -8.51
C TRP A 35 7.92 4.61 -8.83
N LEU A 36 8.28 5.52 -7.91
CA LEU A 36 8.19 6.96 -8.13
C LEU A 36 9.13 7.41 -9.26
N ASP A 37 10.34 6.86 -9.31
CA ASP A 37 11.38 7.21 -10.29
C ASP A 37 11.03 6.75 -11.71
N ARG A 38 10.05 5.85 -11.89
CA ARG A 38 9.47 5.55 -13.21
C ARG A 38 8.81 6.77 -13.84
N GLY A 39 8.40 7.77 -13.05
CA GLY A 39 7.73 8.97 -13.53
C GLY A 39 6.31 8.74 -14.07
N GLU A 40 5.80 7.53 -13.98
CA GLU A 40 4.47 7.11 -14.42
C GLU A 40 3.46 7.15 -13.26
N PRO A 41 2.18 7.54 -13.50
CA PRO A 41 1.16 7.48 -12.48
C PRO A 41 0.85 6.05 -12.03
N PHE A 42 0.74 5.80 -10.72
CA PHE A 42 0.39 4.50 -10.15
C PHE A 42 -0.53 4.61 -8.93
N ALA A 43 -1.28 3.56 -8.62
CA ALA A 43 -2.04 3.40 -7.38
C ALA A 43 -1.39 2.33 -6.50
N SER A 44 -1.60 2.41 -5.19
CA SER A 44 -1.08 1.43 -4.24
C SER A 44 -2.20 0.74 -3.47
N LEU A 45 -2.17 -0.59 -3.43
CA LEU A 45 -2.96 -1.41 -2.52
C LEU A 45 -2.01 -2.07 -1.52
N ARG A 46 -2.15 -1.72 -0.25
CA ARG A 46 -1.38 -2.34 0.86
C ARG A 46 -2.29 -3.29 1.62
N VAL A 47 -1.88 -4.53 1.81
CA VAL A 47 -2.64 -5.56 2.53
C VAL A 47 -1.81 -6.07 3.69
N PHE A 48 -2.23 -5.76 4.90
CA PHE A 48 -1.62 -6.28 6.12
C PHE A 48 -2.30 -7.61 6.46
N ALA A 49 -1.53 -8.69 6.42
CA ALA A 49 -2.03 -10.06 6.61
C ALA A 49 -2.38 -10.36 8.08
N ASP A 50 -1.69 -9.71 9.01
CA ASP A 50 -1.82 -9.91 10.46
C ASP A 50 -1.55 -8.60 11.22
N ALA A 51 -1.80 -8.62 12.53
CA ALA A 51 -1.61 -7.45 13.39
C ALA A 51 -0.13 -7.09 13.59
N ASP A 52 0.77 -8.09 13.53
CA ASP A 52 2.21 -7.88 13.67
C ASP A 52 2.78 -7.07 12.50
N ALA A 53 2.21 -7.22 11.30
CA ALA A 53 2.56 -6.42 10.11
C ALA A 53 2.26 -4.92 10.27
N LEU A 54 1.43 -4.53 11.23
CA LEU A 54 1.16 -3.12 11.57
C LEU A 54 2.09 -2.57 12.65
N VAL A 55 2.92 -3.40 13.26
CA VAL A 55 3.88 -2.97 14.28
C VAL A 55 5.08 -2.33 13.57
N HIS A 56 5.25 -1.04 13.83
CA HIS A 56 6.39 -0.29 13.33
C HIS A 56 7.63 -0.56 14.20
N PRO A 57 8.77 -1.01 13.62
CA PRO A 57 10.00 -1.15 14.38
C PRO A 57 10.47 0.22 14.88
N GLU A 58 11.20 0.24 15.99
CA GLU A 58 11.72 1.47 16.58
C GLU A 58 12.55 2.26 15.54
N GLY A 59 12.37 3.58 15.51
CA GLY A 59 13.02 4.47 14.54
C GLY A 59 12.37 4.53 13.15
N SER A 60 11.56 3.53 12.74
CA SER A 60 10.95 3.51 11.39
C SER A 60 9.97 4.66 11.14
N ALA A 61 9.25 5.12 12.17
CA ALA A 61 8.34 6.26 12.05
C ALA A 61 9.08 7.57 11.72
N GLN A 62 10.28 7.77 12.27
CA GLN A 62 11.10 8.95 11.98
C GLN A 62 11.62 8.90 10.54
N SER A 63 12.14 7.75 10.11
CA SER A 63 12.62 7.54 8.75
C SER A 63 11.50 7.72 7.73
N ALA A 64 10.32 7.13 7.98
CA ALA A 64 9.15 7.28 7.11
C ALA A 64 8.70 8.75 7.00
N LYS A 65 8.73 9.50 8.11
CA LYS A 65 8.42 10.94 8.11
C LYS A 65 9.41 11.74 7.27
N GLN A 66 10.71 11.50 7.43
CA GLN A 66 11.75 12.18 6.65
C GLN A 66 11.62 11.87 5.16
N TRP A 67 11.37 10.61 4.82
CA TRP A 67 11.12 10.19 3.45
C TRP A 67 9.88 10.86 2.84
N LEU A 68 8.76 10.92 3.56
CA LEU A 68 7.55 11.63 3.11
C LEU A 68 7.79 13.13 2.90
N GLN A 69 8.65 13.76 3.71
CA GLN A 69 9.03 15.15 3.52
C GLN A 69 9.89 15.34 2.26
N ALA A 70 10.85 14.43 2.02
CA ALA A 70 11.75 14.50 0.87
C ALA A 70 11.05 14.16 -0.47
N ARG A 71 10.21 13.12 -0.49
CA ARG A 71 9.54 12.60 -1.69
C ARG A 71 8.10 13.06 -1.86
N GLY A 72 7.58 13.87 -0.93
CA GLY A 72 6.16 14.24 -0.90
C GLY A 72 5.66 14.94 -2.16
N ALA A 73 6.52 15.67 -2.88
CA ALA A 73 6.15 16.28 -4.16
C ALA A 73 5.95 15.21 -5.25
N ASP A 74 6.89 14.26 -5.36
CA ASP A 74 6.81 13.14 -6.30
C ASP A 74 5.61 12.24 -6.02
N ILE A 75 5.35 11.96 -4.74
CA ILE A 75 4.19 11.17 -4.30
C ILE A 75 2.90 11.83 -4.79
N ARG A 76 2.70 13.13 -4.56
CA ARG A 76 1.49 13.83 -5.00
C ARG A 76 1.37 13.94 -6.52
N ARG A 77 2.50 13.90 -7.23
CA ARG A 77 2.54 13.96 -8.68
C ARG A 77 2.25 12.62 -9.35
N HIS A 78 2.76 11.53 -8.79
CA HIS A 78 2.75 10.21 -9.44
C HIS A 78 1.81 9.20 -8.76
N MET A 79 1.55 9.30 -7.46
CA MET A 79 0.60 8.41 -6.81
C MET A 79 -0.84 8.90 -7.02
N MET A 80 -1.63 8.12 -7.74
CA MET A 80 -3.04 8.40 -8.02
C MET A 80 -3.92 8.28 -6.78
N GLY A 81 -3.58 7.34 -5.90
CA GLY A 81 -4.27 7.07 -4.64
C GLY A 81 -3.78 5.79 -3.96
N MET A 82 -4.21 5.57 -2.72
CA MET A 82 -3.77 4.43 -1.91
C MET A 82 -4.92 3.81 -1.10
N ALA A 83 -5.07 2.50 -1.14
CA ALA A 83 -5.94 1.78 -0.22
C ALA A 83 -5.12 0.88 0.69
N SER A 84 -5.49 0.83 1.97
CA SER A 84 -4.89 -0.08 2.96
C SER A 84 -5.94 -1.05 3.50
N VAL A 85 -5.67 -2.34 3.45
CA VAL A 85 -6.49 -3.40 4.05
C VAL A 85 -5.81 -3.88 5.31
N VAL A 86 -6.49 -3.78 6.45
CA VAL A 86 -5.96 -4.15 7.76
C VAL A 86 -6.79 -5.26 8.39
N PRO A 87 -6.21 -6.05 9.33
CA PRO A 87 -6.97 -7.00 10.11
C PRO A 87 -8.21 -6.37 10.77
N PRO A 88 -9.38 -7.04 10.77
CA PRO A 88 -10.63 -6.45 11.24
C PRO A 88 -10.60 -5.94 12.69
N ASP A 89 -9.83 -6.58 13.56
CA ASP A 89 -9.61 -6.20 14.96
C ASP A 89 -8.78 -4.92 15.11
N GLN A 90 -7.97 -4.57 14.10
CA GLN A 90 -7.16 -3.34 14.05
C GLN A 90 -7.86 -2.20 13.30
N TYR A 91 -8.88 -2.50 12.50
CA TYR A 91 -9.56 -1.53 11.63
C TYR A 91 -10.02 -0.27 12.36
N GLU A 92 -10.73 -0.42 13.48
CA GLU A 92 -11.25 0.71 14.27
C GLU A 92 -10.18 1.65 14.79
N LYS A 93 -8.99 1.11 15.06
CA LYS A 93 -7.82 1.88 15.51
C LYS A 93 -7.18 2.62 14.33
N ILE A 94 -6.91 1.90 13.24
CA ILE A 94 -6.15 2.45 12.12
C ILE A 94 -6.97 3.43 11.28
N ARG A 95 -8.27 3.18 11.07
CA ARG A 95 -9.14 4.05 10.26
C ARG A 95 -9.27 5.49 10.81
N LYS A 96 -8.94 5.70 12.09
CA LYS A 96 -8.92 7.04 12.71
C LYS A 96 -7.73 7.87 12.24
N MET A 97 -6.71 7.24 11.65
CA MET A 97 -5.59 7.94 11.04
C MET A 97 -6.02 8.53 9.70
N ASN A 98 -5.79 9.83 9.53
CA ASN A 98 -6.08 10.50 8.27
C ASN A 98 -4.93 10.25 7.27
N VAL A 99 -4.97 9.09 6.62
CA VAL A 99 -3.98 8.65 5.63
C VAL A 99 -3.95 9.57 4.40
N GLU A 100 -5.11 10.08 3.97
CA GLU A 100 -5.18 11.04 2.87
C GLU A 100 -4.40 12.32 3.18
N LYS A 101 -4.55 12.88 4.38
CA LYS A 101 -3.79 14.06 4.81
C LYS A 101 -2.29 13.78 4.89
N LEU A 102 -1.90 12.55 5.25
CA LEU A 102 -0.49 12.17 5.38
C LEU A 102 0.21 12.15 4.02
N PHE A 103 -0.42 11.57 2.99
CA PHE A 103 0.17 11.43 1.65
C PHE A 103 -0.19 12.58 0.70
N GLY A 104 -1.29 13.29 0.96
CA GLY A 104 -1.82 14.34 0.10
C GLY A 104 -2.43 13.84 -1.21
N VAL A 105 -2.87 12.58 -1.23
CA VAL A 105 -3.57 11.94 -2.35
C VAL A 105 -4.77 11.17 -1.80
N PRO A 106 -5.80 10.86 -2.61
CA PRO A 106 -6.93 10.05 -2.16
C PRO A 106 -6.42 8.77 -1.48
N ALA A 107 -6.75 8.59 -0.20
CA ALA A 107 -6.35 7.40 0.51
C ALA A 107 -7.33 6.99 1.59
N ASP A 108 -7.54 5.69 1.75
CA ASP A 108 -8.48 5.16 2.72
C ASP A 108 -8.04 3.78 3.26
N THR A 109 -8.64 3.39 4.39
CA THR A 109 -8.37 2.13 5.09
C THR A 109 -9.64 1.28 5.13
N PHE A 110 -9.49 -0.03 4.97
CA PHE A 110 -10.59 -0.99 4.87
C PHE A 110 -10.31 -2.22 5.73
N ALA A 111 -11.36 -2.85 6.23
CA ALA A 111 -11.28 -4.16 6.89
C ALA A 111 -11.30 -5.32 5.88
N ARG A 112 -11.75 -5.06 4.66
CA ARG A 112 -11.95 -6.08 3.62
C ARG A 112 -11.29 -5.69 2.30
N THR A 113 -10.72 -6.70 1.64
CA THR A 113 -10.01 -6.52 0.38
C THR A 113 -10.94 -6.10 -0.77
N ASP A 114 -12.14 -6.65 -0.87
CA ASP A 114 -13.09 -6.33 -1.94
C ASP A 114 -13.57 -4.88 -1.87
N GLU A 115 -13.80 -4.35 -0.66
CA GLU A 115 -14.14 -2.94 -0.45
C GLU A 115 -13.01 -2.01 -0.92
N ALA A 116 -11.76 -2.34 -0.57
CA ALA A 116 -10.58 -1.59 -1.00
C ALA A 116 -10.40 -1.61 -2.52
N ILE A 117 -10.62 -2.78 -3.14
CA ILE A 117 -10.53 -2.96 -4.59
C ILE A 117 -11.61 -2.14 -5.29
N ALA A 118 -12.86 -2.21 -4.82
CA ALA A 118 -13.97 -1.44 -5.38
C ALA A 118 -13.70 0.06 -5.25
N TRP A 119 -13.25 0.52 -4.09
CA TRP A 119 -12.89 1.92 -3.87
C TRP A 119 -11.76 2.39 -4.78
N LEU A 120 -10.68 1.60 -4.93
CA LEU A 120 -9.59 1.92 -5.86
C LEU A 120 -10.10 2.03 -7.30
N GLY A 121 -10.93 1.08 -7.73
CA GLY A 121 -11.55 1.11 -9.05
C GLY A 121 -12.37 2.38 -9.28
N GLU A 122 -13.30 2.68 -8.37
CA GLU A 122 -14.27 3.77 -8.55
C GLU A 122 -13.70 5.17 -8.27
N ARG A 123 -12.86 5.32 -7.24
CA ARG A 123 -12.41 6.63 -6.73
C ARG A 123 -11.05 7.03 -7.25
N VAL A 124 -10.21 6.07 -7.62
CA VAL A 124 -8.82 6.33 -8.04
C VAL A 124 -8.65 6.11 -9.54
N LEU A 125 -9.06 4.96 -10.06
CA LEU A 125 -8.75 4.55 -11.44
C LEU A 125 -9.79 5.03 -12.46
N ALA A 126 -11.09 4.85 -12.20
CA ALA A 126 -12.16 5.23 -13.11
C ALA A 126 -12.18 6.73 -13.48
N PRO A 127 -11.93 7.69 -12.55
CA PRO A 127 -11.85 9.11 -12.90
C PRO A 127 -10.71 9.46 -13.86
N ARG A 128 -9.77 8.53 -14.06
CA ARG A 128 -8.61 8.65 -14.95
C ARG A 128 -8.75 7.77 -16.20
N GLY A 129 -9.93 7.19 -16.43
CA GLY A 129 -10.20 6.32 -17.58
C GLY A 129 -9.54 4.94 -17.49
N LEU A 130 -9.09 4.54 -16.31
CA LEU A 130 -8.47 3.23 -16.07
C LEU A 130 -9.49 2.26 -15.47
N ALA A 131 -9.44 1.01 -15.90
CA ALA A 131 -10.25 -0.08 -15.37
C ALA A 131 -9.40 -1.02 -14.51
N LEU A 132 -10.01 -1.59 -13.49
CA LEU A 132 -9.38 -2.57 -12.60
C LEU A 132 -10.05 -3.92 -12.79
N ASP A 133 -9.26 -4.95 -13.11
CA ASP A 133 -9.73 -6.34 -13.13
C ASP A 133 -9.70 -6.89 -11.69
N ALA A 134 -10.85 -6.89 -11.03
CA ALA A 134 -10.96 -7.32 -9.65
C ALA A 134 -10.58 -8.80 -9.47
N ALA A 135 -10.80 -9.66 -10.47
CA ALA A 135 -10.45 -11.08 -10.38
C ALA A 135 -8.94 -11.26 -10.44
N ALA A 136 -8.26 -10.59 -11.38
CA ALA A 136 -6.81 -10.61 -11.49
C ALA A 136 -6.13 -10.03 -10.25
N VAL A 137 -6.66 -8.93 -9.69
CA VAL A 137 -6.14 -8.33 -8.46
C VAL A 137 -6.31 -9.27 -7.26
N ASN A 138 -7.46 -9.91 -7.08
CA ASN A 138 -7.65 -10.89 -6.01
C ASN A 138 -6.70 -12.09 -6.13
N ALA A 139 -6.48 -12.59 -7.36
CA ALA A 139 -5.54 -13.67 -7.61
C ALA A 139 -4.10 -13.26 -7.25
N ALA A 140 -3.67 -12.03 -7.61
CA ALA A 140 -2.37 -11.50 -7.26
C ALA A 140 -2.18 -11.36 -5.74
N ILE A 141 -3.20 -10.88 -5.01
CA ILE A 141 -3.17 -10.79 -3.55
C ILE A 141 -3.03 -12.19 -2.92
N ALA A 142 -3.76 -13.19 -3.42
CA ALA A 142 -3.68 -14.55 -2.92
C ALA A 142 -2.27 -15.15 -3.14
N ALA A 143 -1.69 -14.96 -4.32
CA ALA A 143 -0.32 -15.37 -4.63
C ALA A 143 0.71 -14.69 -3.71
N ALA A 144 0.60 -13.37 -3.54
CA ALA A 144 1.46 -12.59 -2.66
C ALA A 144 1.37 -13.02 -1.19
N ARG A 145 0.16 -13.34 -0.70
CA ARG A 145 -0.04 -13.89 0.66
C ARG A 145 0.65 -15.24 0.84
N ALA A 146 0.56 -16.13 -0.16
CA ALA A 146 1.23 -17.42 -0.10
C ALA A 146 2.76 -17.25 -0.06
N ALA A 147 3.31 -16.34 -0.88
CA ALA A 147 4.73 -16.02 -0.88
C ALA A 147 5.20 -15.45 0.47
N ALA A 148 4.44 -14.52 1.04
CA ALA A 148 4.75 -13.88 2.32
C ALA A 148 4.60 -14.81 3.55
N ALA A 149 4.02 -16.01 3.39
CA ALA A 149 3.86 -16.99 4.46
C ALA A 149 4.90 -18.12 4.45
N THR A 150 5.70 -18.24 3.38
CA THR A 150 6.59 -19.41 3.14
C THR A 150 8.06 -19.12 3.46
N THR A 151 8.39 -17.94 3.99
CA THR A 151 9.76 -17.47 4.22
C THR A 151 9.91 -16.93 5.62
#